data_AF-A0A920ASG4-F1
#
_entry.id   AF-A0A920ASG4-F1
#
_cell.length_a   1.000
_cell.length_b   1.000
_cell.length_c   1.000
_cell.angle_alpha   90.00
_cell.angle_beta   90.00
_cell.angle_gamma   90.00
#
_symmetry.space_group_name_H-M   'P 1'
#
loop_
_entity.id
_entity.type
_entity.pdbx_description
1 polymer ?
#
loop_
_entity_poly.entity_id
_entity_poly.type
_entity_poly.pdbx_seq_one_letter_code
_entity_poly.pdbx_strand_id
1 'polypeptide(L)'
;MNDDYVQEILKIQPSIVWVSLGFPKQELFINKLKNKYEINSNLVGIGFTFDWVSGAKFKAPEILANIGMEWIFRLVQEPRRLFKRYLIDNYLFILYFIKQYKNK
;
A
#
# COMPACT_ATOMS: atom_id res chain seq x y z
N MET A 1 -5.45 19.67 -6.88
CA MET A 1 -6.39 18.59 -7.22
C MET A 1 -7.44 19.21 -8.09
N ASN A 2 -7.15 19.34 -9.38
CA ASN A 2 -8.17 19.49 -10.42
C ASN A 2 -8.45 18.07 -10.86
N ASP A 3 -9.16 17.38 -9.99
CA ASP A 3 -9.22 15.93 -10.03
C ASP A 3 -10.64 15.59 -10.41
N ASP A 4 -10.90 15.58 -11.71
CA ASP A 4 -12.22 15.33 -12.30
C ASP A 4 -12.86 14.05 -11.72
N TYR A 5 -12.03 13.06 -11.39
CA TYR A 5 -12.44 11.82 -10.73
C TYR A 5 -13.00 12.02 -9.30
N VAL A 6 -12.55 13.04 -8.55
CA VAL A 6 -13.14 13.37 -7.24
C VAL A 6 -14.55 13.94 -7.42
N GLN A 7 -14.73 14.81 -8.42
CA GLN A 7 -16.06 15.36 -8.73
C GLN A 7 -17.02 14.25 -9.18
N GLU A 8 -16.52 13.29 -9.95
CA GLU A 8 -17.28 12.13 -10.35
C GLU A 8 -17.70 11.25 -9.16
N ILE A 9 -16.80 10.99 -8.21
CA ILE A 9 -17.13 10.27 -6.96
C ILE A 9 -18.23 11.00 -6.18
N LEU A 10 -18.13 12.33 -6.03
CA LEU A 10 -19.13 13.14 -5.32
C LEU A 10 -20.48 13.16 -6.03
N LYS A 11 -20.49 13.14 -7.37
CA LYS A 11 -21.70 13.12 -8.18
C LYS A 11 -22.40 11.76 -8.17
N ILE A 12 -21.65 10.67 -8.33
CA ILE A 12 -22.19 9.31 -8.46
C ILE A 12 -22.50 8.71 -7.08
N GLN A 13 -21.84 9.18 -6.01
CA GLN A 13 -22.00 8.70 -4.64
C GLN A 13 -21.97 7.15 -4.54
N PRO A 14 -20.89 6.51 -5.03
CA PRO A 14 -20.82 5.06 -5.03
C PRO A 14 -20.82 4.50 -3.61
N SER A 15 -21.36 3.30 -3.39
CA SER A 15 -21.31 2.66 -2.07
C SER A 15 -19.89 2.29 -1.65
N ILE A 16 -19.00 2.00 -2.61
CA ILE A 16 -17.60 1.60 -2.38
C ILE A 16 -16.70 2.29 -3.40
N VAL A 17 -15.56 2.82 -2.94
CA VAL A 17 -14.46 3.30 -3.79
C VAL A 17 -13.21 2.50 -3.48
N TRP A 18 -12.69 1.83 -4.49
CA TRP A 18 -11.48 1.01 -4.41
C TRP A 18 -10.27 1.88 -4.74
N VAL A 19 -9.36 2.07 -3.79
CA VAL A 19 -8.17 2.92 -3.96
C VAL A 19 -6.94 2.03 -4.12
N SER A 20 -6.32 2.05 -5.30
CA SER A 20 -5.16 1.21 -5.66
C SER A 20 -3.92 2.08 -5.93
N LEU A 21 -3.50 2.89 -4.96
CA LEU A 21 -2.35 3.82 -5.08
C LEU A 21 -1.08 3.31 -4.41
N GLY A 22 -1.18 2.21 -3.66
CA GLY A 22 -0.12 1.69 -2.81
C GLY A 22 0.19 2.58 -1.60
N PHE A 23 0.91 2.01 -0.63
CA PHE A 23 1.34 2.71 0.58
C PHE A 23 2.51 3.67 0.29
N PRO A 24 2.55 4.89 0.87
CA PRO A 24 1.55 5.51 1.77
C PRO A 24 0.51 6.38 1.03
N LYS A 25 0.60 6.45 -0.31
CA LYS A 25 -0.20 7.39 -1.11
C LYS A 25 -1.69 7.14 -0.98
N GLN A 26 -2.08 5.88 -0.87
CA GLN A 26 -3.46 5.45 -0.67
C GLN A 26 -4.06 6.03 0.62
N GLU A 27 -3.37 5.87 1.75
CA GLU A 27 -3.82 6.33 3.06
C GLU A 27 -3.89 7.86 3.08
N LEU A 28 -2.87 8.53 2.52
CA LEU A 28 -2.84 9.98 2.40
C LEU A 28 -3.97 10.51 1.51
N PHE A 29 -4.25 9.84 0.39
CA PHE A 29 -5.35 10.20 -0.50
C PHE A 29 -6.71 10.05 0.18
N ILE A 30 -6.97 8.89 0.80
CA ILE A 30 -8.21 8.61 1.53
C ILE A 30 -8.43 9.66 2.63
N ASN A 31 -7.39 9.93 3.43
CA ASN A 31 -7.45 10.91 4.51
C ASN A 31 -7.74 12.31 3.96
N LYS A 32 -7.03 12.73 2.91
CA LYS A 32 -7.25 14.03 2.26
C LYS A 32 -8.65 14.17 1.69
N LEU A 33 -9.20 13.11 1.10
CA LEU A 33 -10.54 13.09 0.52
C LEU A 33 -11.60 13.25 1.62
N LYS A 34 -11.51 12.46 2.69
CA LYS A 34 -12.43 12.52 3.85
C LYS A 34 -12.37 13.84 4.60
N ASN A 35 -11.19 14.46 4.71
CA ASN A 35 -11.05 15.74 5.41
C ASN A 35 -11.59 16.92 4.61
N LYS A 36 -11.65 16.81 3.28
CA LYS A 36 -12.06 17.91 2.40
C LYS A 36 -13.53 17.83 1.97
N TYR A 37 -14.09 16.63 1.92
CA TYR A 37 -15.44 16.40 1.41
C TYR A 37 -16.22 15.45 2.30
N GLU A 38 -17.53 15.65 2.37
CA GLU A 38 -18.43 14.69 2.97
C GLU A 38 -18.60 13.51 2.02
N ILE A 39 -17.96 12.39 2.37
CA ILE A 39 -17.95 11.16 1.56
C ILE A 39 -18.71 10.08 2.35
N ASN A 40 -19.88 9.69 1.83
CA ASN A 40 -20.67 8.58 2.37
C ASN A 40 -20.21 7.20 1.85
N SER A 41 -19.31 7.19 0.87
CA SER A 41 -18.75 5.97 0.27
C SER A 41 -17.78 5.26 1.22
N ASN A 42 -17.79 3.92 1.19
CA ASN A 42 -16.75 3.12 1.81
C ASN A 42 -15.46 3.20 0.98
N LEU A 43 -14.47 3.94 1.47
CA LEU A 43 -13.15 4.04 0.83
C LEU A 43 -12.28 2.86 1.28
N VAL A 44 -11.98 1.95 0.37
CA VAL A 44 -11.22 0.73 0.64
C VAL A 44 -9.89 0.77 -0.10
N GLY A 45 -8.82 0.80 0.67
CA GLY A 45 -7.47 0.68 0.14
C GLY A 45 -7.12 -0.75 -0.22
N ILE A 46 -6.82 -1.03 -1.50
CA ILE A 46 -6.56 -2.39 -1.99
C ILE A 46 -5.11 -2.64 -2.43
N GLY A 47 -4.23 -1.68 -2.20
CA GLY A 47 -2.81 -1.82 -2.51
C GLY A 47 -2.55 -1.96 -4.00
N PHE A 48 -2.02 -3.12 -4.40
CA PHE A 48 -1.61 -3.43 -5.78
C PHE A 48 -2.51 -4.50 -6.45
N THR A 49 -3.72 -4.71 -5.92
CA THR A 49 -4.62 -5.76 -6.43
C THR A 49 -4.92 -5.58 -7.92
N PHE A 50 -5.14 -4.35 -8.39
CA PHE A 50 -5.36 -4.11 -9.83
C PHE A 50 -4.11 -4.34 -10.68
N ASP A 51 -2.91 -4.07 -10.16
CA ASP A 51 -1.66 -4.41 -10.86
C ASP A 51 -1.53 -5.92 -11.06
N TRP A 52 -1.99 -6.74 -10.11
CA TRP A 52 -2.02 -8.20 -10.25
C TRP A 52 -3.06 -8.66 -11.27
N VAL A 53 -4.29 -8.14 -11.18
CA VAL A 53 -5.39 -8.53 -12.09
C VAL A 53 -5.09 -8.13 -13.53
N SER A 54 -4.44 -6.97 -13.74
CA SER A 54 -4.03 -6.50 -15.06
C SER A 54 -2.77 -7.18 -15.62
N GLY A 55 -2.08 -7.99 -14.81
CA GLY A 55 -0.81 -8.62 -15.20
C GLY A 55 0.39 -7.67 -15.23
N ALA A 56 0.24 -6.42 -14.79
CA ALA A 56 1.33 -5.46 -14.70
C ALA A 56 2.38 -5.86 -13.64
N LYS A 57 1.95 -6.59 -12.60
CA LYS A 57 2.81 -7.18 -11.58
C LYS A 57 2.43 -8.63 -11.33
N PHE A 58 3.43 -9.43 -11.00
CA PHE A 58 3.20 -10.83 -10.66
C PHE A 58 3.07 -11.00 -9.16
N LYS A 59 2.05 -11.75 -8.73
CA LYS A 59 1.94 -12.25 -7.36
C LYS A 59 3.01 -13.31 -7.14
N ALA A 60 3.59 -13.36 -5.95
CA ALA A 60 4.49 -14.46 -5.60
C ALA A 60 3.76 -15.81 -5.69
N PRO A 61 4.42 -16.87 -6.19
CA PRO A 61 3.92 -18.23 -6.08
C PRO A 61 3.45 -18.53 -4.66
N GLU A 62 2.34 -19.25 -4.51
CA GLU A 62 1.74 -19.48 -3.19
C GLU A 62 2.70 -20.18 -2.23
N ILE A 63 3.53 -21.10 -2.72
CA ILE A 63 4.56 -21.76 -1.90
C ILE A 63 5.50 -20.72 -1.29
N LEU A 64 6.01 -19.76 -2.08
CA LEU A 64 6.91 -18.72 -1.59
C LEU A 64 6.20 -17.77 -0.61
N ALA A 65 4.93 -17.45 -0.86
CA ALA A 65 4.13 -16.64 0.06
C ALA A 65 3.88 -17.36 1.39
N ASN A 66 3.50 -18.64 1.34
CA ASN A 66 3.15 -19.45 2.50
C ASN A 66 4.35 -19.72 3.42
N ILE A 67 5.57 -19.80 2.88
CA ILE A 67 6.80 -19.91 3.68
C ILE A 67 7.35 -18.54 4.14
N GLY A 68 6.64 -17.44 3.89
CA GLY A 68 7.06 -16.09 4.29
C GLY A 68 8.17 -15.47 3.44
N MET A 69 8.45 -16.01 2.26
CA MET A 69 9.49 -15.54 1.33
C MET A 69 8.97 -14.60 0.23
N GLU A 70 7.70 -14.17 0.29
CA GLU A 70 7.13 -13.22 -0.68
C GLU A 70 7.98 -11.95 -0.82
N TRP A 71 8.59 -11.47 0.26
CA TRP A 71 9.41 -10.26 0.23
C TRP A 71 10.64 -10.39 -0.69
N ILE A 72 11.23 -11.58 -0.84
CA ILE A 72 12.35 -11.83 -1.76
C ILE A 72 11.87 -11.66 -3.20
N PHE A 73 10.74 -12.30 -3.53
CA PHE A 73 10.15 -12.20 -4.87
C PHE A 73 9.79 -10.75 -5.23
N ARG A 74 9.24 -10.00 -4.26
CA ARG A 74 8.94 -8.58 -4.43
C ARG A 74 10.20 -7.74 -4.60
N LEU A 75 11.26 -8.03 -3.86
CA LEU A 75 12.54 -7.33 -3.98
C LEU A 75 13.16 -7.53 -5.37
N VAL A 76 13.08 -8.74 -5.93
CA VAL A 76 13.55 -9.02 -7.30
C VAL A 76 12.74 -8.24 -8.35
N GLN A 77 11.41 -8.14 -8.16
CA GLN A 77 10.56 -7.37 -9.07
C GLN A 77 10.76 -5.85 -8.97
N GLU A 78 11.01 -5.32 -7.77
CA GLU A 78 11.13 -3.88 -7.52
C GLU A 78 12.37 -3.50 -6.70
N PRO A 79 13.59 -3.82 -7.18
CA PRO A 79 14.81 -3.72 -6.39
C PRO A 79 15.10 -2.29 -5.96
N ARG A 80 14.95 -1.32 -6.87
CA ARG A 80 15.17 0.10 -6.56
C ARG A 80 14.24 0.63 -5.46
N ARG A 81 13.01 0.11 -5.39
CA ARG A 81 11.99 0.58 -4.44
C ARG A 81 12.13 -0.11 -3.08
N LEU A 82 12.44 -1.41 -3.07
CA LEU A 82 12.39 -2.23 -1.86
C LEU A 82 13.74 -2.45 -1.19
N PHE A 83 14.87 -2.23 -1.89
CA PHE A 83 16.20 -2.44 -1.32
C PHE A 83 16.42 -1.62 -0.05
N LYS A 84 16.18 -0.31 -0.10
CA LYS A 84 16.31 0.57 1.07
C LYS A 84 15.39 0.12 2.19
N ARG A 85 14.12 -0.15 1.86
CA ARG A 85 13.13 -0.58 2.85
C ARG A 85 13.54 -1.86 3.58
N TYR A 86 14.06 -2.85 2.84
CA TYR A 86 14.32 -4.16 3.41
C TYR A 86 15.70 -4.31 4.05
N LEU A 87 16.73 -3.68 3.49
CA LEU A 87 18.09 -3.86 4.00
C LEU A 87 18.53 -2.75 4.94
N ILE A 88 17.98 -1.55 4.78
CA ILE A 88 18.32 -0.39 5.62
C ILE A 88 17.24 -0.21 6.68
N ASP A 89 16.00 0.04 6.28
CA ASP A 89 14.95 0.45 7.22
C ASP A 89 14.57 -0.71 8.16
N ASN A 90 14.37 -1.94 7.65
CA ASN A 90 14.07 -3.09 8.50
C ASN A 90 15.24 -3.46 9.44
N TYR A 91 16.49 -3.32 8.98
CA TYR A 91 17.66 -3.56 9.82
C TYR A 91 17.72 -2.57 11.00
N LEU A 92 17.54 -1.28 10.70
CA LEU A 92 17.46 -0.24 11.72
C LEU A 92 16.29 -0.49 12.69
N PHE A 93 15.13 -0.90 12.17
CA PHE A 93 13.98 -1.26 12.99
C PHE A 93 14.31 -2.37 13.99
N ILE A 94 14.93 -3.47 13.54
CA ILE A 94 15.32 -4.59 14.42
C ILE A 94 16.29 -4.10 15.50
N LEU A 95 17.30 -3.30 15.14
CA LEU A 95 18.25 -2.75 16.10
C LEU A 95 17.57 -1.87 17.15
N TYR A 96 16.73 -0.92 16.72
CA TYR A 96 16.02 -0.02 17.63
C TYR A 96 15.01 -0.76 18.49
N PHE A 97 14.33 -1.76 17.93
CA PHE A 97 13.40 -2.62 18.67
C PHE A 97 14.13 -3.42 19.76
N ILE A 98 15.26 -4.06 19.44
CA ILE A 98 16.07 -4.78 20.43
C ILE A 98 16.58 -3.82 21.52
N LYS A 99 17.05 -2.64 21.14
CA LYS A 99 17.50 -1.62 22.10
C LYS A 99 16.36 -1.18 23.02
N GLN A 100 15.17 -0.95 22.48
CA GLN A 100 13.99 -0.59 23.27
C GLN A 100 13.57 -1.73 24.21
N TYR A 101 13.60 -2.98 23.73
CA TYR A 101 13.23 -4.15 24.52
C TYR A 101 14.20 -4.39 25.69
N LYS A 102 15.51 -4.19 25.49
CA LYS A 102 16.53 -4.34 26.54
C LYS A 102 16.58 -3.19 27.55
N ASN A 103 16.04 -2.02 27.20
CA ASN A 103 15.97 -0.85 28.07
C ASN A 103 14.62 -0.74 28.82
N LYS A 104 13.73 -1.72 28.65
CA LYS A 104 12.61 -1.99 29.54
C LYS A 104 13.04 -2.99 30.61
#